data_AF-A0A3D0X9J5-F1
#
_entry.id   AF-A0A3D0X9J5-F1
#
_cell.length_a   1.000
_cell.length_b   1.000
_cell.length_c   1.000
_cell.angle_alpha   90.00
_cell.angle_beta   90.00
_cell.angle_gamma   90.00
#
_symmetry.space_group_name_H-M   'P 1'
#
loop_
_entity.id
_entity.type
_entity.pdbx_description
1 polymer ?
#
loop_
_entity_poly.entity_id
_entity_poly.type
_entity_poly.pdbx_seq_one_letter_code
_entity_poly.pdbx_strand_id
1 'polypeptide(L)' 'MNNIEFRNILTAAVAGEHYALEIILEQYSPLINRYSAIDGKLDEDLRQYILMHIALNIGKFSI' A
#
# COMPACT_ATOMS: atom_id res chain seq x y z
N MET A 1 -15.16 2.36 0.04
CA MET A 1 -14.88 1.86 1.39
C MET A 1 -15.17 2.96 2.41
N ASN A 2 -15.93 2.65 3.46
CA ASN A 2 -16.19 3.59 4.57
C ASN A 2 -15.09 3.51 5.66
N ASN A 3 -15.13 4.38 6.67
CA ASN A 3 -14.09 4.45 7.70
C ASN A 3 -13.97 3.17 8.55
N ILE A 4 -15.07 2.47 8.81
CA ILE A 4 -15.09 1.25 9.62
C ILE A 4 -14.48 0.10 8.82
N GLU A 5 -14.90 -0.06 7.57
CA GLU A 5 -14.34 -1.04 6.63
C GLU A 5 -12.84 -0.81 6.46
N PHE A 6 -12.42 0.44 6.26
CA PHE A 6 -11.00 0.78 6.12
C PHE A 6 -10.19 0.43 7.37
N ARG A 7 -10.69 0.79 8.57
CA ARG A 7 -10.00 0.46 9.82
C ARG A 7 -9.85 -1.06 10.00
N ASN A 8 -10.87 -1.84 9.64
CA ASN A 8 -10.83 -3.29 9.73
C ASN A 8 -9.79 -3.88 8.77
N ILE A 9 -9.76 -3.42 7.52
CA ILE A 9 -8.78 -3.86 6.51
C ILE A 9 -7.36 -3.46 6.94
N LEU A 10 -7.16 -2.23 7.40
CA LEU A 10 -5.87 -1.77 7.91
C LEU A 10 -5.42 -2.63 9.10
N THR A 11 -6.32 -2.95 10.03
CA THR A 11 -6.01 -3.81 11.18
C THR A 11 -5.57 -5.21 10.74
N ALA A 12 -6.26 -5.80 9.77
CA ALA A 12 -5.88 -7.10 9.21
C ALA A 12 -4.51 -7.05 8.51
N ALA A 13 -4.23 -6.01 7.73
CA ALA A 13 -2.94 -5.83 7.06
C ALA A 13 -1.79 -5.65 8.06
N VAL A 14 -1.98 -4.87 9.13
CA VAL A 14 -1.00 -4.73 10.22
C VAL A 14 -0.75 -6.06 10.94
N ALA A 15 -1.77 -6.90 11.07
CA ALA A 15 -1.63 -8.25 11.61
C ALA A 15 -0.95 -9.27 10.66
N GLY A 16 -0.58 -8.84 9.45
CA GLY A 16 0.12 -9.67 8.45
C GLY A 16 -0.78 -10.38 7.45
N GLU A 17 -2.07 -10.04 7.39
CA GLU A 17 -3.00 -10.64 6.44
C GLU A 17 -2.74 -10.11 5.02
N HIS A 18 -2.41 -11.02 4.09
CA HIS A 18 -1.94 -10.66 2.76
C HIS A 18 -3.03 -10.07 1.87
N TYR A 19 -4.26 -10.58 1.96
CA TYR A 19 -5.37 -10.09 1.13
C TYR A 19 -5.75 -8.65 1.54
N ALA A 20 -5.73 -8.34 2.83
CA ALA A 20 -5.95 -7.00 3.35
C ALA A 20 -4.85 -6.02 2.89
N LEU A 21 -3.58 -6.45 2.89
CA LEU A 21 -2.49 -5.66 2.33
C LEU A 21 -2.72 -5.37 0.84
N GLU A 22 -3.15 -6.36 0.06
CA GLU A 22 -3.45 -6.18 -1.36
C GLU A 22 -4.55 -5.15 -1.59
N ILE A 23 -5.65 -5.19 -0.81
CA ILE A 23 -6.72 -4.20 -0.86
C ILE A 23 -6.18 -2.78 -0.59
N ILE A 24 -5.29 -2.62 0.40
CA ILE A 24 -4.67 -1.33 0.70
C ILE A 24 -3.82 -0.84 -0.47
N LEU A 25 -2.97 -1.72 -1.03
CA LEU A 25 -2.10 -1.38 -2.15
C LEU A 25 -2.91 -1.00 -3.40
N GLU A 26 -4.00 -1.70 -3.69
CA GLU A 26 -4.91 -1.37 -4.79
C GLU A 26 -5.58 -0.02 -4.58
N GLN A 27 -6.13 0.23 -3.39
CA GLN A 27 -6.78 1.48 -3.02
C GLN A 27 -5.86 2.71 -3.17
N TYR A 28 -4.57 2.54 -2.89
CA TYR A 28 -3.55 3.60 -3.00
C TYR A 28 -2.73 3.54 -4.29
N SER A 29 -3.02 2.63 -5.22
CA SER A 29 -2.31 2.47 -6.49
C SER A 29 -2.14 3.79 -7.29
N PRO A 30 -3.16 4.68 -7.39
CA PRO A 30 -2.98 5.97 -8.07
C PRO A 30 -1.90 6.85 -7.43
N LEU A 31 -1.79 6.84 -6.10
CA LEU A 31 -0.78 7.59 -5.36
C LEU A 31 0.60 6.96 -5.52
N ILE A 32 0.68 5.64 -5.41
CA ILE A 32 1.92 4.87 -5.60
C ILE A 32 2.46 5.12 -7.02
N ASN A 33 1.63 4.97 -8.06
CA ASN A 33 2.03 5.20 -9.44
C ASN A 33 2.49 6.65 -9.68
N ARG A 34 1.82 7.63 -9.06
CA ARG A 34 2.23 9.05 -9.14
C ARG A 34 3.63 9.27 -8.57
N TYR A 35 3.96 8.66 -7.43
CA TYR A 35 5.29 8.77 -6.81
C TYR A 35 6.33 7.80 -7.38
N SER A 36 5.91 6.91 -8.28
CA SER A 36 6.78 6.01 -9.02
C SER A 36 7.14 6.57 -10.39
N ALA A 37 6.76 7.82 -10.71
CA ALA A 37 7.00 8.41 -12.02
C ALA A 37 8.25 9.28 -12.04
N ILE A 38 9.14 9.03 -13.01
CA ILE A 38 10.34 9.82 -13.31
C ILE A 38 10.18 10.39 -14.72
N ASP A 39 10.34 11.70 -14.89
CA ASP A 39 10.12 12.41 -16.16
C ASP A 39 8.77 12.10 -16.82
N GLY A 40 7.73 11.94 -16.00
CA GLY A 40 6.35 11.67 -16.45
C GLY A 40 6.10 10.23 -16.93
N LYS A 41 7.09 9.33 -16.80
CA LYS A 41 6.94 7.90 -17.11
C LYS A 41 6.99 7.08 -15.84
N LEU A 42 6.17 6.03 -15.80
CA LEU A 42 6.21 5.09 -14.69
C LEU A 42 7.55 4.35 -14.70
N ASP A 43 8.25 4.40 -13.59
CA ASP A 43 9.43 3.62 -13.31
C ASP A 43 9.00 2.38 -12.49
N GLU A 44 9.14 1.21 -13.11
CA GLU A 44 8.68 -0.06 -12.53
C GLU A 44 9.53 -0.51 -11.34
N ASP A 45 10.83 -0.22 -11.37
CA ASP A 45 11.75 -0.57 -10.28
C ASP A 45 11.46 0.29 -9.05
N LEU A 46 11.19 1.59 -9.25
CA LEU A 46 10.76 2.49 -8.20
C LEU A 46 9.39 2.11 -7.63
N ARG A 47 8.44 1.72 -8.51
CA ARG A 47 7.14 1.19 -8.08
C ARG A 47 7.31 -0.03 -7.20
N GLN A 48 8.12 -1.00 -7.63
CA GLN A 48 8.41 -2.20 -6.86
C GLN A 48 9.08 -1.89 -5.52
N TYR A 49 10.03 -0.93 -5.49
CA TYR A 49 10.66 -0.48 -4.25
C TYR A 49 9.65 0.09 -3.25
N ILE A 50 8.73 0.96 -3.70
CA ILE A 50 7.68 1.52 -2.85
C ILE A 50 6.75 0.43 -2.34
N LEU A 51 6.32 -0.50 -3.19
CA LEU A 51 5.47 -1.63 -2.80
C LEU A 51 6.15 -2.51 -1.73
N MET A 52 7.42 -2.88 -1.92
CA MET A 52 8.18 -3.62 -0.91
C MET A 52 8.33 -2.82 0.38
N HIS A 53 8.59 -1.51 0.29
CA HIS A 53 8.74 -0.67 1.46
C HIS A 53 7.46 -0.64 2.31
N ILE A 54 6.29 -0.56 1.68
CA ILE A 54 5.00 -0.64 2.37
C ILE A 54 4.82 -2.03 2.99
N ALA A 55 4.99 -3.10 2.21
CA ALA A 55 4.79 -4.47 2.68
C ALA A 55 5.68 -4.84 3.88
N LEU A 56 6.94 -4.40 3.88
CA LEU A 56 7.90 -4.68 4.97
C LEU A 56 7.65 -3.86 6.23
N ASN A 57 6.92 -2.74 6.13
CA ASN A 57 6.74 -1.81 7.26
C ASN A 57 5.30 -1.69 7.74
N ILE A 58 4.31 -2.22 7.02
CA ILE A 58 2.90 -2.09 7.40
C ILE A 58 2.62 -2.67 8.80
N GLY A 59 3.26 -3.78 9.18
CA GLY A 59 3.12 -4.38 10.52
C GLY A 59 3.63 -3.50 11.67
N LYS A 60 4.34 -2.41 11.39
CA LYS A 60 4.82 -1.44 12.39
C LYS A 60 3.85 -0.26 12.57
N PHE A 61 2.78 -0.20 11.78
CA PHE A 61 1.83 0.90 11.80
C PHE A 61 0.95 0.86 13.06
N SER A 62 0.84 1.98 13.77
CA SER A 62 0.00 2.12 14.96
C SER A 62 -1.41 2.59 14.57
N ILE A 63 -2.43 1.86 15.04
CA ILE A 63 -3.86 2.03 14.69
C ILE A 63 -4.64 2.75 15.80
#